data_AF-A0A349DKK6-F1
#
_entry.id   AF-A0A349DKK6-F1
#
_cell.length_a   1.000
_cell.length_b   1.000
_cell.length_c   1.000
_cell.angle_alpha   90.00
_cell.angle_beta   90.00
_cell.angle_gamma   90.00
#
_symmetry.space_group_name_H-M   'P 1'
#
loop_
_entity.id
_entity.type
_entity.pdbx_description
1 polymer ?
#
loop_
_entity_poly.entity_id
_entity_poly.type
_entity_poly.pdbx_seq_one_letter_code
_entity_poly.pdbx_strand_id
1 'polypeptide(L)' 'MKEFESVEDAFRWFLENKFPELPTEDKIKLRDAKYCFYKEGKKVSEKRMKRIMSEYGNFKVIFRLGN' A
#
# COMPACT_ATOMS: atom_id res chain seq x y z
N MET A 1 -8.54 11.30 6.49
CA MET A 1 -7.54 10.21 6.39
C MET A 1 -8.06 9.03 7.20
N LYS A 2 -7.86 7.79 6.72
CA LYS A 2 -8.19 6.58 7.46
C LYS A 2 -6.91 6.05 8.11
N GLU A 3 -7.00 5.65 9.38
CA GLU A 3 -5.90 5.02 10.10
C GLU A 3 -6.10 3.50 10.10
N PHE A 4 -4.98 2.78 10.16
CA PHE A 4 -4.95 1.32 10.13
C PHE A 4 -3.97 0.83 11.19
N GLU A 5 -4.23 -0.34 11.75
CA GLU A 5 -3.38 -0.96 12.77
C GLU A 5 -2.13 -1.61 12.17
N SER A 6 -2.15 -1.91 10.86
CA SER A 6 -1.01 -2.50 10.15
C SER A 6 -0.75 -1.82 8.81
N VAL A 7 0.49 -1.94 8.33
CA VAL A 7 0.92 -1.47 7.01
C VAL A 7 0.23 -2.27 5.90
N GLU A 8 -0.02 -3.56 6.16
CA GLU A 8 -0.65 -4.48 5.20
C GLU A 8 -2.12 -4.13 4.97
N ASP A 9 -2.86 -3.76 6.02
CA ASP A 9 -4.26 -3.32 5.90
C ASP A 9 -4.37 -1.97 5.18
N ALA A 10 -3.46 -1.03 5.50
CA ALA A 10 -3.36 0.23 4.78
C ALA A 10 -3.05 -0.02 3.29
N PHE A 11 -2.13 -0.93 2.99
CA PHE A 11 -1.75 -1.27 1.63
C PHE A 11 -2.87 -1.97 0.86
N ARG A 12 -3.61 -2.88 1.49
CA ARG A 12 -4.82 -3.50 0.92
C ARG A 12 -5.85 -2.44 0.56
N TRP A 13 -6.16 -1.53 1.49
CA TRP A 13 -7.09 -0.44 1.24
C TRP A 13 -6.64 0.46 0.08
N PHE A 14 -5.34 0.77 0.00
CA PHE A 14 -4.76 1.52 -1.12
C PHE A 14 -5.00 0.80 -2.46
N LEU A 15 -4.76 -0.52 -2.54
CA LEU A 15 -4.95 -1.30 -3.76
C LEU A 15 -6.42 -1.39 -4.21
N GLU A 16 -7.35 -1.33 -3.27
CA GLU A 16 -8.78 -1.42 -3.54
C GLU A 16 -9.44 -0.07 -3.86
N ASN A 17 -8.93 1.03 -3.29
CA ASN A 17 -9.61 2.33 -3.35
C ASN A 17 -8.81 3.39 -4.12
N LYS A 18 -7.48 3.39 -4.03
CA LYS A 18 -6.63 4.41 -4.67
C LYS A 18 -6.02 3.94 -5.98
N PHE A 19 -5.51 2.71 -6.00
CA PHE A 19 -4.93 2.12 -7.21
C PHE A 19 -5.88 2.15 -8.44
N PRO A 20 -7.19 1.90 -8.34
CA PRO A 20 -8.10 1.99 -9.49
C PRO A 20 -8.23 3.40 -10.07
N GLU A 21 -7.98 4.45 -9.28
CA GLU A 21 -8.04 5.85 -9.70
C GLU A 21 -6.75 6.32 -10.40
N LEU A 22 -5.65 5.56 -10.28
CA LEU A 22 -4.37 5.95 -10.87
C LEU A 22 -4.39 5.92 -12.40
N PRO A 23 -3.55 6.74 -13.06
CA PRO A 23 -3.30 6.64 -14.50
C PRO A 23 -2.80 5.24 -14.89
N THR A 24 -3.06 4.85 -16.15
CA THR A 24 -2.66 3.54 -16.69
C THR A 24 -1.16 3.29 -16.55
N GLU A 25 -0.33 4.30 -16.79
CA GLU A 25 1.14 4.20 -16.69
C GLU A 25 1.60 3.80 -15.28
N ASP A 26 0.97 4.36 -14.24
CA ASP A 26 1.31 4.06 -12.86
C ASP A 26 0.77 2.70 -12.41
N LYS A 27 -0.42 2.33 -12.90
CA LYS A 27 -0.96 0.98 -12.70
C LYS A 27 -0.03 -0.11 -13.24
N ILE A 28 0.62 0.14 -14.38
CA ILE A 28 1.61 -0.78 -14.97
C ILE A 28 2.81 -0.94 -14.03
N LYS A 29 3.37 0.16 -13.52
CA LYS A 29 4.51 0.14 -12.57
C LYS A 29 4.20 -0.64 -11.29
N LEU A 30 2.95 -0.61 -10.85
CA LEU A 30 2.49 -1.23 -9.61
C LEU A 30 1.94 -2.65 -9.78
N ARG A 31 1.79 -3.13 -11.02
CA ARG A 31 1.20 -4.44 -11.35
C ARG A 31 1.85 -5.59 -10.58
N ASP A 32 3.18 -5.61 -10.56
CA ASP A 32 3.93 -6.68 -9.89
C ASP A 32 3.77 -6.63 -8.37
N ALA A 33 3.69 -5.42 -7.79
CA ALA A 33 3.47 -5.25 -6.36
C ALA A 33 2.05 -5.73 -5.98
N LYS A 34 1.03 -5.36 -6.76
CA LYS A 34 -0.34 -5.83 -6.57
C LYS A 34 -0.42 -7.36 -6.68
N TYR A 35 0.18 -7.94 -7.72
CA TYR A 35 0.20 -9.39 -7.92
C TYR A 35 0.91 -10.12 -6.78
N CYS A 36 2.09 -9.64 -6.37
CA CYS A 36 2.84 -10.24 -5.26
C CYS A 36 2.12 -10.09 -3.93
N PHE A 37 1.30 -9.06 -3.73
CA PHE A 37 0.58 -8.87 -2.47
C PHE A 37 -0.52 -9.91 -2.25
N TYR A 38 -1.24 -10.29 -3.30
CA TYR A 38 -2.35 -11.26 -3.21
C TYR A 38 -1.92 -12.72 -3.46
N LYS A 39 -0.73 -12.96 -4.03
CA LYS A 39 -0.26 -14.32 -4.31
C LYS A 39 0.36 -14.98 -3.08
N GLU A 40 -0.13 -16.16 -2.72
CA GLU A 40 0.47 -16.98 -1.66
C GLU A 40 1.96 -17.29 -1.94
N GLY A 41 2.80 -17.16 -0.90
CA GLY A 41 4.24 -17.44 -0.96
C GLY A 41 5.11 -16.31 -1.53
N LYS A 42 4.53 -15.22 -2.06
CA LYS A 42 5.26 -13.98 -2.35
C LYS A 42 4.81 -12.92 -1.35
N LYS A 43 5.76 -12.23 -0.72
CA LYS A 43 5.44 -11.10 0.18
C LYS A 43 6.05 -9.82 -0.38
N VAL A 44 5.22 -8.78 -0.51
CA VAL A 44 5.73 -7.42 -0.65
C VAL A 44 6.29 -7.03 0.71
N SER A 45 7.50 -6.47 0.77
CA SER A 45 8.03 -6.02 2.05
C SER A 45 7.30 -4.76 2.52
N GLU A 46 7.13 -4.57 3.83
CA GLU A 46 6.53 -3.34 4.37
C GLU A 46 7.22 -2.08 3.86
N LYS A 47 8.54 -2.11 3.72
CA LYS A 47 9.33 -0.99 3.17
C LYS A 47 8.84 -0.61 1.77
N ARG A 48 8.57 -1.62 0.92
CA ARG A 48 8.06 -1.41 -0.44
C ARG A 48 6.60 -0.92 -0.40
N MET A 49 5.77 -1.44 0.50
CA MET A 49 4.39 -0.96 0.69
C MET A 49 4.35 0.52 1.07
N LYS A 50 5.10 0.91 2.10
CA LYS A 50 5.22 2.30 2.58
C LYS A 50 5.68 3.21 1.45
N ARG A 51 6.72 2.81 0.71
CA ARG A 51 7.22 3.56 -0.46
C ARG A 51 6.13 3.79 -1.51
N ILE A 52 5.42 2.74 -1.92
CA ILE A 52 4.34 2.84 -2.91
C ILE A 52 3.24 3.77 -2.41
N MET A 53 2.78 3.61 -1.17
CA MET A 53 1.72 4.46 -0.62
C MET A 53 2.13 5.92 -0.48
N SER A 54 3.42 6.20 -0.23
CA SER A 54 3.96 7.56 -0.21
C SER A 54 4.14 8.17 -1.61
N GLU A 55 4.51 7.37 -2.61
CA GLU A 55 4.72 7.84 -3.99
C GLU A 55 3.40 8.07 -4.74
N TYR A 56 2.42 7.18 -4.55
CA TYR A 56 1.17 7.17 -5.34
C TYR A 56 -0.07 7.50 -4.50
N GLY A 57 0.12 7.88 -3.23
CA GLY A 57 -0.95 8.21 -2.31
C GLY A 57 -0.54 9.29 -1.30
N ASN A 58 -1.49 9.73 -0.50
CA ASN A 58 -1.22 10.60 0.64
C ASN A 58 -1.11 9.75 1.92
N PHE A 59 0.09 9.27 2.21
CA PHE A 59 0.38 8.33 3.30
C PHE A 59 1.33 8.91 4.34
N LYS A 60 1.02 8.69 5.61
CA LYS A 60 1.84 9.06 6.77
C LYS A 60 1.84 7.92 7.80
N VAL A 61 2.99 7.69 8.43
CA VAL A 61 3.12 6.78 9.58
C VAL A 61 2.98 7.58 10.86
N ILE A 62 2.13 7.11 11.78
CA ILE A 62 1.90 7.72 13.09
C ILE A 62 2.25 6.68 14.16
N PHE A 63 3.09 7.05 15.13
CA PHE A 63 3.41 6.22 16.29
C PHE A 63 2.61 6.72 17.49
N ARG A 64 1.94 5.81 18.20
CA ARG A 64 1.22 6.09 19.45
C ARG A 64 1.81 5.21 20.54
N LEU A 65 2.09 5.81 21.69
CA LEU A 65 2.53 5.10 22.89
C LEU A 65 1.37 5.11 23.88
N GLY A 66 1.02 3.94 24.41
CA GLY A 66 0.07 3.80 25.50
C GLY A 66 0.81 3.68 26.84
N ASN A 67 0.14 4.06 27.92
CA ASN A 67 0.63 3.88 29.29
C ASN A 67 0.58 2.42 29.72
#